data_AF-A0A4V3WQN9-F1
#
_entry.id   AF-A0A4V3WQN9-F1
#
_cell.length_a   1.000
_cell.length_b   1.000
_cell.length_c   1.000
_cell.angle_alpha   90.00
_cell.angle_beta   90.00
_cell.angle_gamma   90.00
#
_symmetry.space_group_name_H-M   'P 1'
#
loop_
_entity.id
_entity.type
_entity.pdbx_description
1 polymer ?
#
loop_
_entity_poly.entity_id
_entity_poly.type
_entity_poly.pdbx_seq_one_letter_code
_entity_poly.pdbx_strand_id
1 'polypeptide(L)'
;MKKSENAIVSSSKIKFDESDEHESSSEDEREIERELADVTFEDLQKARSNGSHAVYKKPFSEKKGGRANKNRPMEVSAKKPVSRFREVIQVPKKVVRDPRFESLCGNFDEDGFKKRYNFLYENKLPAEREELKKSMKKSSDPAVIDELKNRISWIDKQIKSTATKRTDKDILSEHKKKEREATKQGKRPFYLKQSEIRKQRLVEKYEELKASGKLKSYVEKRRRKNAAKDHRFVPYRRPGTSEQQNQ
;
A
#
# COMPACT_ATOMS: atom_id res chain seq x y z
N MET A 1 -26.28 -3.19 -26.54
CA MET A 1 -25.54 -2.77 -25.32
C MET A 1 -25.85 -3.79 -24.24
N LYS A 2 -24.86 -4.59 -23.82
CA LYS A 2 -25.03 -5.65 -22.82
C LYS A 2 -25.11 -5.01 -21.43
N LYS A 3 -26.20 -5.25 -20.70
CA LYS A 3 -26.37 -4.87 -19.30
C LYS A 3 -25.41 -5.74 -18.47
N SER A 4 -24.57 -5.12 -17.66
CA SER A 4 -23.78 -5.80 -16.63
C SER A 4 -24.71 -6.11 -15.46
N GLU A 5 -24.93 -7.39 -15.19
CA GLU A 5 -25.59 -7.85 -13.97
C GLU A 5 -24.65 -7.59 -12.78
N ASN A 6 -25.16 -6.89 -11.78
CA ASN A 6 -24.47 -6.75 -10.49
C ASN A 6 -24.47 -8.11 -9.81
N ALA A 7 -23.32 -8.77 -9.79
CA ALA A 7 -23.11 -9.99 -9.03
C ALA A 7 -23.28 -9.68 -7.53
N ILE A 8 -24.37 -10.15 -6.95
CA ILE A 8 -24.59 -10.16 -5.51
C ILE A 8 -23.53 -11.10 -4.94
N VAL A 9 -22.56 -10.54 -4.21
CA VAL A 9 -21.55 -11.30 -3.47
C VAL A 9 -22.29 -12.12 -2.42
N SER A 10 -22.43 -13.41 -2.69
CA SER A 10 -22.93 -14.40 -1.74
C SER A 10 -21.98 -14.45 -0.56
N SER A 11 -22.40 -13.88 0.57
CA SER A 11 -21.64 -13.96 1.81
C SER A 11 -21.57 -15.41 2.25
N SER A 12 -20.34 -15.92 2.33
CA SER A 12 -19.96 -17.20 2.90
C SER A 12 -20.81 -17.52 4.14
N LYS A 13 -21.52 -18.65 4.08
CA LYS A 13 -22.26 -19.28 5.18
C LYS A 13 -21.31 -19.46 6.37
N ILE A 14 -21.39 -18.58 7.35
CA ILE A 14 -20.78 -18.80 8.67
C ILE A 14 -21.58 -19.93 9.30
N LYS A 15 -20.97 -21.11 9.41
CA LYS A 15 -21.50 -22.21 10.21
C LYS A 15 -21.22 -21.86 11.67
N PHE A 16 -22.29 -21.53 12.39
CA PHE A 16 -22.25 -21.38 13.84
C PHE A 16 -22.29 -22.79 14.43
N ASP A 17 -21.23 -23.14 15.16
CA ASP A 17 -21.13 -24.38 15.92
C ASP A 17 -21.94 -24.18 17.20
N GLU A 18 -23.07 -24.89 17.27
CA GLU A 18 -24.07 -24.77 18.32
C GLU A 18 -23.68 -25.70 19.45
N SER A 19 -22.88 -25.18 20.38
CA SER A 19 -22.53 -25.86 21.63
C SER A 19 -22.22 -24.81 22.69
N ASP A 20 -23.27 -24.20 23.24
CA ASP A 20 -23.31 -23.75 24.62
C ASP A 20 -24.79 -23.63 25.02
N GLU A 21 -25.23 -24.55 25.87
CA GLU A 21 -26.55 -24.56 26.47
C GLU A 21 -26.73 -23.31 27.35
N HIS A 22 -27.45 -22.32 26.84
CA HIS A 22 -28.09 -21.31 27.67
C HIS A 22 -29.60 -21.52 27.56
N GLU A 23 -30.18 -22.12 28.61
CA GLU A 23 -31.62 -22.14 28.84
C GLU A 23 -32.12 -20.69 28.98
N SER A 24 -32.48 -20.07 27.86
CA SER A 24 -33.18 -18.79 27.83
C SER A 24 -34.67 -19.09 27.97
N SER A 25 -35.34 -18.43 28.91
CA SER A 25 -36.76 -18.68 29.18
C SER A 25 -37.58 -18.44 27.91
N SER A 26 -38.44 -19.40 27.53
CA SER A 26 -39.32 -19.31 26.34
C SER A 26 -40.26 -18.08 26.32
N GLU A 27 -40.38 -17.42 27.46
CA GLU A 27 -41.14 -16.17 27.64
C GLU A 27 -40.37 -14.96 27.09
N ASP A 28 -39.04 -14.95 27.20
CA ASP A 28 -38.19 -13.84 26.75
C ASP A 28 -38.19 -13.73 25.22
N GLU A 29 -38.21 -14.86 24.50
CA GLU A 29 -38.26 -14.88 23.04
C GLU A 29 -39.57 -14.29 22.49
N ARG A 30 -40.69 -14.65 23.14
CA ARG A 30 -42.03 -14.15 22.76
C ARG A 30 -42.20 -12.67 23.05
N GLU A 31 -41.53 -12.17 24.08
CA GLU A 31 -41.54 -10.74 24.42
C GLU A 31 -40.73 -9.92 23.40
N ILE A 32 -39.57 -10.42 22.97
CA ILE A 32 -38.76 -9.81 21.92
C ILE A 32 -39.50 -9.78 20.57
N GLU A 33 -40.20 -10.86 20.20
CA GLU A 33 -41.00 -10.88 18.97
C GLU A 33 -42.12 -9.83 18.96
N ARG A 34 -42.76 -9.59 20.09
CA ARG A 34 -43.78 -8.54 20.23
C ARG A 34 -43.18 -7.15 20.12
N GLU A 35 -42.03 -6.91 20.74
CA GLU A 35 -41.34 -5.61 20.66
C GLU A 35 -40.80 -5.32 19.25
N LEU A 36 -40.33 -6.34 18.52
CA LEU A 36 -39.84 -6.20 17.15
C LEU A 36 -40.95 -6.00 16.12
N ALA A 37 -42.18 -6.42 16.42
CA ALA A 37 -43.32 -6.25 15.52
C ALA A 37 -43.64 -4.76 15.25
N ASP A 38 -43.34 -3.88 16.22
CA ASP A 38 -43.60 -2.44 16.14
C ASP A 38 -42.45 -1.64 15.52
N VAL A 39 -41.27 -2.26 15.29
CA VAL A 39 -40.07 -1.58 14.77
C VAL A 39 -40.03 -1.62 13.25
N THR A 40 -39.86 -0.48 12.60
CA THR A 40 -39.79 -0.41 11.14
C THR A 40 -38.47 -0.97 10.58
N PHE A 41 -38.49 -1.47 9.34
CA PHE A 41 -37.30 -2.01 8.68
C PHE A 41 -36.15 -0.99 8.55
N GLU A 42 -36.48 0.30 8.33
CA GLU A 42 -35.48 1.37 8.26
C GLU A 42 -34.75 1.54 9.61
N ASP A 43 -35.49 1.44 10.71
CA ASP A 43 -34.93 1.53 12.06
C ASP A 43 -34.04 0.32 12.39
N LEU A 44 -34.41 -0.88 11.92
CA LEU A 44 -33.56 -2.07 12.02
C LEU A 44 -32.26 -1.91 11.23
N GLN A 45 -32.31 -1.33 10.02
CA GLN A 45 -31.14 -1.09 9.19
C GLN A 45 -30.19 -0.05 9.82
N LYS A 46 -30.75 1.01 10.43
CA LYS A 46 -30.00 2.02 11.20
C LYS A 46 -29.41 1.44 12.49
N ALA A 47 -30.14 0.60 13.21
CA ALA A 47 -29.65 -0.10 14.41
C ALA A 47 -28.43 -0.97 14.07
N ARG A 48 -28.49 -1.68 12.94
CA ARG A 48 -27.37 -2.49 12.42
C ARG A 48 -26.16 -1.65 12.03
N SER A 49 -26.35 -0.48 11.42
CA SER A 49 -25.24 0.40 11.04
C SER A 49 -24.62 1.13 12.24
N ASN A 50 -25.45 1.56 13.20
CA ASN A 50 -25.01 2.36 14.33
C ASN A 50 -24.50 1.51 15.52
N GLY A 51 -24.81 0.21 15.52
CA GLY A 51 -24.52 -0.70 16.62
C GLY A 51 -25.37 -0.44 17.87
N SER A 52 -26.40 0.40 17.77
CA SER A 52 -27.39 0.64 18.83
C SER A 52 -28.40 -0.50 18.80
N HIS A 53 -28.60 -1.15 19.95
CA HIS A 53 -29.63 -2.19 20.09
C HIS A 53 -31.02 -1.56 20.01
N ALA A 54 -31.90 -2.07 19.15
CA ALA A 54 -33.27 -1.56 18.99
C ALA A 54 -34.16 -1.92 20.20
N VAL A 55 -33.79 -2.98 20.92
CA VAL A 55 -34.49 -3.46 22.11
C VAL A 55 -33.97 -2.69 23.33
N TYR A 56 -34.90 -2.06 24.07
CA TYR A 56 -34.61 -1.37 25.31
C TYR A 56 -34.25 -2.40 26.39
N LYS A 57 -32.97 -2.75 26.52
CA LYS A 57 -32.51 -3.45 27.73
C LYS A 57 -32.66 -2.50 28.92
N LYS A 58 -33.65 -2.77 29.77
CA LYS A 58 -33.86 -2.06 31.03
C LYS A 58 -32.53 -2.05 31.79
N PRO A 59 -31.90 -0.89 32.03
CA PRO A 59 -30.63 -0.87 32.71
C PRO A 59 -30.86 -1.36 34.13
N PHE A 60 -30.28 -2.52 34.48
CA PHE A 60 -30.16 -2.95 35.87
C PHE A 60 -29.19 -1.99 36.57
N SER A 61 -29.72 -0.82 36.95
CA SER A 61 -28.99 0.21 37.65
C SER A 61 -28.91 -0.16 39.12
N GLU A 62 -28.05 -1.14 39.43
CA GLU A 62 -27.48 -1.16 40.78
C GLU A 62 -26.83 0.20 41.01
N LYS A 63 -27.35 0.95 41.98
CA LYS A 63 -26.78 2.24 42.38
C LYS A 63 -25.33 2.01 42.84
N LYS A 64 -24.38 2.19 41.93
CA LYS A 64 -22.96 2.21 42.29
C LYS A 64 -22.78 3.38 43.25
N GLY A 65 -22.32 3.11 44.48
CA GLY A 65 -21.99 4.15 45.45
C GLY A 65 -21.04 5.16 44.81
N GLY A 66 -21.48 6.41 44.71
CA GLY A 66 -20.67 7.48 44.13
C GLY A 66 -19.41 7.73 44.97
N ARG A 67 -18.40 8.35 44.35
CA ARG A 67 -17.26 8.89 45.08
C ARG A 67 -17.76 10.03 45.97
N ALA A 68 -17.38 10.06 47.25
CA ALA A 68 -17.75 11.18 48.13
C ALA A 68 -17.08 12.51 47.74
N ASN A 69 -15.96 12.48 47.01
CA ASN A 69 -15.27 13.67 46.48
C ASN A 69 -14.58 13.31 45.14
N LYS A 70 -14.43 14.29 44.23
CA LYS A 70 -13.85 14.11 42.88
C LYS A 70 -12.40 13.61 42.89
N ASN A 71 -11.65 13.96 43.93
CA ASN A 71 -10.23 13.61 44.07
C ASN A 71 -9.97 12.27 44.79
N ARG A 72 -11.02 11.49 45.10
CA ARG A 72 -10.88 10.18 45.77
C ARG A 72 -11.01 9.01 44.78
N PRO A 73 -10.24 7.93 44.91
CA PRO A 73 -10.50 6.70 44.15
C PRO A 73 -11.89 6.12 44.48
N MET A 74 -12.41 5.33 43.52
CA MET A 74 -13.66 4.61 43.67
C MET A 74 -13.35 3.16 44.05
N GLU A 75 -13.94 2.69 45.14
CA GLU A 75 -13.83 1.29 45.55
C GLU A 75 -14.70 0.43 44.63
N VAL A 76 -14.10 -0.63 44.07
CA VAL A 76 -14.78 -1.61 43.22
C VAL A 76 -14.46 -3.02 43.75
N SER A 77 -15.46 -3.89 43.77
CA SER A 77 -15.28 -5.28 44.24
C SER A 77 -14.41 -6.06 43.26
N ALA A 78 -13.34 -6.68 43.77
CA ALA A 78 -12.47 -7.58 42.99
C ALA A 78 -13.18 -8.84 42.49
N LYS A 79 -14.38 -9.15 43.02
CA LYS A 79 -15.21 -10.28 42.59
C LYS A 79 -15.95 -10.02 41.28
N LYS A 80 -16.07 -8.76 40.84
CA LYS A 80 -16.74 -8.41 39.57
C LYS A 80 -15.70 -8.42 38.43
N PRO A 81 -15.71 -9.41 37.52
CA PRO A 81 -14.77 -9.44 36.41
C PRO A 81 -15.01 -8.27 35.45
N VAL A 82 -13.94 -7.75 34.85
CA VAL A 82 -14.03 -6.71 33.82
C VAL A 82 -14.60 -7.33 32.54
N SER A 83 -15.57 -6.69 31.89
CA SER A 83 -16.08 -7.21 30.61
C SER A 83 -14.99 -7.17 29.54
N ARG A 84 -14.88 -8.25 28.76
CA ARG A 84 -13.93 -8.32 27.63
C ARG A 84 -14.41 -7.51 26.43
N PHE A 85 -15.72 -7.29 26.33
CA PHE A 85 -16.35 -6.57 25.24
C PHE A 85 -16.46 -5.08 25.57
N ARG A 86 -15.85 -4.24 24.73
CA ARG A 86 -16.09 -2.80 24.70
C ARG A 86 -17.25 -2.51 23.76
N GLU A 87 -18.29 -1.84 24.26
CA GLU A 87 -19.36 -1.31 23.41
C GLU A 87 -18.82 -0.16 22.56
N VAL A 88 -18.56 -0.42 21.29
CA VAL A 88 -18.16 0.59 20.31
C VAL A 88 -19.42 1.16 19.67
N ILE A 89 -19.96 2.23 20.24
CA ILE A 89 -21.07 2.98 19.65
C ILE A 89 -20.57 3.64 18.37
N GLN A 90 -21.16 3.28 17.21
CA GLN A 90 -20.77 3.90 15.95
C GLN A 90 -21.41 5.29 15.86
N VAL A 91 -20.67 6.31 16.28
CA VAL A 91 -21.08 7.71 16.08
C VAL A 91 -21.03 8.05 14.59
N PRO A 92 -22.05 8.71 14.01
CA PRO A 92 -22.02 9.14 12.62
C PRO A 92 -20.83 10.09 12.40
N LYS A 93 -19.80 9.60 11.71
CA LYS A 93 -18.59 10.37 11.42
C LYS A 93 -18.88 11.32 10.26
N LYS A 94 -18.68 12.63 10.47
CA LYS A 94 -18.68 13.61 9.38
C LYS A 94 -17.44 13.39 8.52
N VAL A 95 -17.60 12.72 7.38
CA VAL A 95 -16.52 12.55 6.39
C VAL A 95 -16.50 13.79 5.51
N VAL A 96 -15.44 14.59 5.60
CA VAL A 96 -15.21 15.70 4.66
C VAL A 96 -14.96 15.09 3.29
N ARG A 97 -15.86 15.33 2.33
CA ARG A 97 -15.70 14.87 0.95
C ARG A 97 -14.92 15.92 0.18
N ASP A 98 -13.67 15.59 -0.13
CA ASP A 98 -12.89 16.35 -1.12
C ASP A 98 -13.19 15.74 -2.49
N PRO A 99 -13.66 16.54 -3.47
CA PRO A 99 -14.01 16.03 -4.80
C PRO A 99 -12.84 15.35 -5.52
N ARG A 100 -11.59 15.67 -5.16
CA ARG A 100 -10.37 15.01 -5.69
C ARG A 100 -10.18 13.59 -5.15
N PHE A 101 -10.76 13.30 -4.00
CA PHE A 101 -10.65 12.03 -3.29
C PHE A 101 -12.00 11.34 -3.14
N GLU A 102 -13.02 11.81 -3.85
CA GLU A 102 -14.35 11.22 -3.84
C GLU A 102 -14.35 9.94 -4.67
N SER A 103 -15.05 8.90 -4.22
CA SER A 103 -15.16 7.63 -4.95
C SER A 103 -15.82 7.75 -6.32
N LEU A 104 -16.52 8.86 -6.57
CA LEU A 104 -17.15 9.19 -7.85
C LEU A 104 -16.15 9.80 -8.85
N CYS A 105 -15.00 10.33 -8.39
CA CYS A 105 -13.94 10.76 -9.29
C CYS A 105 -13.25 9.49 -9.85
N GLY A 106 -13.18 9.37 -11.18
CA GLY A 106 -12.72 8.15 -11.82
C GLY A 106 -11.28 7.74 -11.47
N ASN A 107 -10.88 6.53 -11.88
CA ASN A 107 -9.52 6.03 -11.61
C ASN A 107 -8.45 6.78 -12.42
N PHE A 108 -7.29 6.99 -11.80
CA PHE A 108 -6.15 7.65 -12.46
C PHE A 108 -5.55 6.78 -13.57
N ASP A 109 -5.67 7.25 -14.82
CA ASP A 109 -4.98 6.65 -15.96
C ASP A 109 -3.54 7.17 -16.05
N GLU A 110 -2.60 6.37 -15.52
CA GLU A 110 -1.17 6.64 -15.58
C GLU A 110 -0.64 6.79 -17.01
N ASP A 111 -1.17 6.03 -17.96
CA ASP A 111 -0.66 5.98 -19.33
C ASP A 111 -1.12 7.19 -20.12
N GLY A 112 -2.40 7.52 -20.04
CA GLY A 112 -2.95 8.74 -20.61
C GLY A 112 -2.30 9.99 -20.03
N PHE A 113 -2.09 10.03 -18.71
CA PHE A 113 -1.38 11.15 -18.07
C PHE A 113 0.04 11.29 -18.61
N LYS A 114 0.82 10.20 -18.67
CA LYS A 114 2.20 10.24 -19.18
C LYS A 114 2.27 10.69 -20.63
N LYS A 115 1.31 10.30 -21.48
CA LYS A 115 1.24 10.77 -22.87
C LYS A 115 0.94 12.26 -22.95
N ARG A 116 -0.07 12.75 -22.22
CA ARG A 116 -0.45 14.18 -22.22
C ARG A 116 0.68 15.09 -21.72
N TYR A 117 1.43 14.62 -20.73
CA TYR A 117 2.52 15.36 -20.10
C TYR A 117 3.91 14.94 -20.59
N ASN A 118 4.01 14.31 -21.76
CA ASN A 118 5.29 13.82 -22.29
C ASN A 118 6.30 14.95 -22.55
N PHE A 119 5.81 16.13 -22.94
CA PHE A 119 6.61 17.34 -23.18
C PHE A 119 7.45 17.77 -21.97
N LEU A 120 7.04 17.40 -20.75
CA LEU A 120 7.83 17.65 -19.54
C LEU A 120 9.16 16.92 -19.59
N TYR A 121 9.15 15.68 -20.04
CA TYR A 121 10.33 14.81 -20.05
C TYR A 121 11.19 15.02 -21.28
N GLU A 122 10.59 15.34 -22.42
CA GLU A 122 11.30 15.52 -23.70
C GLU A 122 11.90 16.91 -23.84
N ASN A 123 11.17 17.96 -23.43
CA ASN A 123 11.56 19.34 -23.72
C ASN A 123 11.89 20.11 -22.44
N LYS A 124 10.95 20.22 -21.50
CA LYS A 124 11.09 21.15 -20.35
C LYS A 124 12.21 20.73 -19.39
N LEU A 125 12.26 19.48 -18.95
CA LEU A 125 13.26 19.00 -18.00
C LEU A 125 14.70 19.06 -18.56
N PRO A 126 14.96 18.66 -19.83
CA PRO A 126 16.28 18.85 -20.43
C PRO A 126 16.68 20.32 -20.56
N ALA A 127 15.76 21.21 -20.96
CA ALA A 127 16.03 22.64 -21.05
C ALA A 127 16.35 23.24 -19.66
N GLU A 128 15.53 22.94 -18.65
CA GLU A 128 15.75 23.38 -17.25
C GLU A 128 17.13 22.90 -16.75
N ARG A 129 17.50 21.65 -17.07
CA ARG A 129 18.83 21.11 -16.71
C ARG A 129 19.97 21.91 -17.34
N GLU A 130 19.83 22.32 -18.59
CA GLU A 130 20.85 23.13 -19.27
C GLU A 130 20.94 24.54 -18.71
N GLU A 131 19.81 25.17 -18.40
CA GLU A 131 19.74 26.47 -17.74
C GLU A 131 20.39 26.43 -16.35
N LEU A 132 20.09 25.41 -15.55
CA LEU A 132 20.71 25.21 -14.23
C LEU A 132 22.22 24.97 -14.32
N LYS A 133 22.70 24.30 -15.38
CA LYS A 133 24.15 24.19 -15.62
C LYS A 133 24.77 25.54 -15.98
N LYS A 134 24.05 26.40 -16.71
CA LYS A 134 24.52 27.76 -17.03
C LYS A 134 24.53 28.63 -15.77
N SER A 135 23.51 28.57 -14.92
CA SER A 135 23.48 29.32 -13.65
C SER A 135 24.58 28.85 -12.70
N MET A 136 24.80 27.53 -12.60
CA MET A 136 25.88 26.95 -11.77
C MET A 136 27.27 27.43 -12.17
N LYS A 137 27.51 27.70 -13.46
CA LYS A 137 28.78 28.26 -13.95
C LYS A 137 28.93 29.76 -13.66
N LYS A 138 27.83 30.48 -13.48
CA LYS A 138 27.80 31.94 -13.24
C LYS A 138 27.81 32.28 -11.75
N SER A 139 27.17 31.46 -10.93
CA SER A 139 27.14 31.62 -9.48
C SER A 139 28.51 31.31 -8.88
N SER A 140 28.99 32.16 -7.97
CA SER A 140 30.20 31.89 -7.16
C SER A 140 29.86 31.35 -5.77
N ASP A 141 28.66 31.64 -5.25
CA ASP A 141 28.27 31.28 -3.89
C ASP A 141 28.16 29.75 -3.73
N PRO A 142 28.87 29.15 -2.75
CA PRO A 142 28.91 27.71 -2.60
C PRO A 142 27.53 27.10 -2.26
N ALA A 143 26.75 27.79 -1.42
CA ALA A 143 25.41 27.32 -1.05
C ALA A 143 24.45 27.25 -2.26
N VAL A 144 24.45 28.29 -3.10
CA VAL A 144 23.63 28.36 -4.32
C VAL A 144 24.09 27.28 -5.31
N ILE A 145 25.40 27.09 -5.47
CA ILE A 145 25.95 26.04 -6.33
C ILE A 145 25.46 24.66 -5.88
N ASP A 146 25.39 24.39 -4.58
CA ASP A 146 24.94 23.11 -4.06
C ASP A 146 23.43 22.88 -4.23
N GLU A 147 22.60 23.91 -4.07
CA GLU A 147 21.18 23.86 -4.42
C GLU A 147 20.96 23.54 -5.91
N LEU A 148 21.71 24.20 -6.79
CA LEU A 148 21.67 23.97 -8.23
C LEU A 148 22.09 22.53 -8.58
N LYS A 149 23.16 22.01 -7.96
CA LYS A 149 23.57 20.60 -8.12
C LYS A 149 22.48 19.63 -7.65
N ASN A 150 21.84 19.91 -6.52
CA ASN A 150 20.75 19.10 -5.99
C ASN A 150 19.57 19.06 -6.97
N ARG A 151 19.21 20.21 -7.53
CA ARG A 151 18.14 20.31 -8.53
C ARG A 151 18.49 19.54 -9.81
N ILE A 152 19.70 19.70 -10.34
CA ILE A 152 20.18 18.93 -11.51
C ILE A 152 20.13 17.43 -11.23
N SER A 153 20.58 16.99 -10.04
CA SER A 153 20.54 15.58 -9.62
C SER A 153 19.10 15.05 -9.56
N TRP A 154 18.15 15.86 -9.08
CA TRP A 154 16.74 15.51 -9.09
C TRP A 154 16.19 15.34 -10.51
N ILE A 155 16.49 16.27 -11.42
CA ILE A 155 16.09 16.17 -12.84
C ILE A 155 16.68 14.91 -13.49
N ASP A 156 17.97 14.65 -13.26
CA ASP A 156 18.66 13.46 -13.79
C ASP A 156 18.04 12.16 -13.27
N LYS A 157 17.64 12.11 -11.99
CA LYS A 157 16.92 10.96 -11.42
C LYS A 157 15.55 10.79 -12.08
N GLN A 158 14.83 11.89 -12.30
CA GLN A 158 13.51 11.87 -12.91
C GLN A 158 13.58 11.30 -14.34
N ILE A 159 14.46 11.83 -15.19
CA ILE A 159 14.67 11.35 -16.57
C ILE A 159 15.09 9.88 -16.61
N LYS A 160 16.02 9.46 -15.74
CA LYS A 160 16.47 8.06 -15.65
C LYS A 160 15.33 7.14 -15.23
N SER A 161 14.53 7.54 -14.24
CA SER A 161 13.41 6.74 -13.77
C SER A 161 12.37 6.52 -14.88
N THR A 162 12.08 7.56 -15.66
CA THR A 162 11.14 7.47 -16.77
C THR A 162 11.67 6.60 -17.89
N ALA A 163 12.95 6.72 -18.24
CA ALA A 163 13.57 5.87 -19.25
C ALA A 163 13.45 4.38 -18.89
N THR A 164 13.75 4.03 -17.63
CA THR A 164 13.61 2.64 -17.18
C THR A 164 12.17 2.12 -17.14
N LYS A 165 11.19 2.99 -16.90
CA LYS A 165 9.78 2.61 -16.97
C LYS A 165 9.30 2.46 -18.42
N ARG A 166 9.91 3.19 -19.36
CA ARG A 166 9.63 3.05 -20.80
C ARG A 166 10.13 1.70 -21.31
N THR A 167 11.38 1.33 -21.03
CA THR A 167 11.93 0.01 -21.42
C THR A 167 11.07 -1.16 -20.93
N ASP A 168 10.66 -1.14 -19.66
CA ASP A 168 9.82 -2.21 -19.10
C ASP A 168 8.43 -2.28 -19.80
N LYS A 169 7.87 -1.13 -20.18
CA LYS A 169 6.61 -1.05 -20.93
C LYS A 169 6.76 -1.50 -22.38
N ASP A 170 7.89 -1.19 -23.01
CA ASP A 170 8.18 -1.56 -24.39
C ASP A 170 8.33 -3.08 -24.49
N ILE A 171 9.09 -3.70 -23.59
CA ILE A 171 9.19 -5.16 -23.43
C ILE A 171 7.80 -5.81 -23.29
N LEU A 172 6.96 -5.26 -22.41
CA LEU A 172 5.59 -5.75 -22.20
C LEU A 172 4.70 -5.58 -23.43
N SER A 173 4.83 -4.45 -24.13
CA SER A 173 4.09 -4.13 -25.35
C SER A 173 4.45 -5.09 -26.47
N GLU A 174 5.75 -5.32 -26.70
CA GLU A 174 6.25 -6.28 -27.68
C GLU A 174 5.78 -7.71 -27.39
N HIS A 175 5.85 -8.12 -26.12
CA HIS A 175 5.34 -9.43 -25.72
C HIS A 175 3.84 -9.54 -25.98
N LYS A 176 3.04 -8.55 -25.58
CA LYS A 176 1.59 -8.53 -25.83
C LYS A 176 1.26 -8.59 -27.33
N LYS A 177 2.08 -7.97 -28.19
CA LYS A 177 1.92 -8.05 -29.65
C LYS A 177 2.16 -9.49 -30.14
N LYS A 178 3.29 -10.10 -29.75
CA LYS A 178 3.65 -11.49 -30.10
C LYS A 178 2.57 -12.49 -29.64
N GLU A 179 2.09 -12.34 -28.42
CA GLU A 179 1.03 -13.21 -27.87
C GLU A 179 -0.31 -13.02 -28.56
N ARG A 180 -0.64 -11.79 -28.97
CA ARG A 180 -1.86 -11.53 -29.77
C ARG A 180 -1.79 -12.24 -31.12
N GLU A 181 -0.64 -12.23 -31.77
CA GLU A 181 -0.41 -12.96 -33.02
C GLU A 181 -0.48 -14.48 -32.81
N ALA A 182 0.17 -15.01 -31.78
CA ALA A 182 0.11 -16.43 -31.43
C ALA A 182 -1.32 -16.89 -31.09
N THR A 183 -2.09 -16.06 -30.38
CA THR A 183 -3.49 -16.33 -30.05
C THR A 183 -4.37 -16.31 -31.30
N LYS A 184 -4.11 -15.39 -32.24
CA LYS A 184 -4.78 -15.39 -33.56
C LYS A 184 -4.53 -16.68 -34.34
N GLN A 185 -3.36 -17.31 -34.14
CA GLN A 185 -3.02 -18.62 -34.68
C GLN A 185 -3.57 -19.80 -33.85
N GLY A 186 -4.38 -19.54 -32.81
CA GLY A 186 -5.02 -20.56 -31.97
C GLY A 186 -4.18 -21.08 -30.80
N LYS A 187 -3.00 -20.51 -30.54
CA LYS A 187 -2.22 -20.84 -29.34
C LYS A 187 -2.85 -20.21 -28.10
N ARG A 188 -2.61 -20.81 -26.93
CA ARG A 188 -3.10 -20.26 -25.65
C ARG A 188 -2.28 -19.01 -25.29
N PRO A 189 -2.91 -17.91 -24.85
CA PRO A 189 -2.20 -16.69 -24.49
C PRO A 189 -1.31 -16.94 -23.27
N PHE A 190 -0.04 -16.56 -23.39
CA PHE A 190 0.94 -16.59 -22.30
C PHE A 190 1.18 -15.17 -21.76
N TYR A 191 1.45 -15.05 -20.46
CA TYR A 191 1.76 -13.78 -19.82
C TYR A 191 3.10 -13.88 -19.11
N LEU A 192 4.03 -12.98 -19.42
CA LEU A 192 5.37 -12.98 -18.82
C LEU A 192 5.29 -12.82 -17.30
N LYS A 193 6.11 -13.61 -16.62
CA LYS A 193 6.37 -13.41 -15.19
C LYS A 193 7.23 -12.17 -14.99
N GLN A 194 7.10 -11.53 -13.82
CA GLN A 194 7.94 -10.38 -13.44
C GLN A 194 9.45 -10.72 -13.39
N SER A 195 9.82 -11.98 -13.16
CA SER A 195 11.20 -12.44 -13.26
C SER A 195 11.72 -12.44 -14.69
N GLU A 196 10.89 -12.75 -15.67
CA GLU A 196 11.26 -12.82 -17.09
C GLU A 196 11.42 -11.42 -17.68
N ILE A 197 10.53 -10.48 -17.34
CA ILE A 197 10.67 -9.06 -17.69
C ILE A 197 12.01 -8.52 -17.16
N ARG A 198 12.36 -8.84 -15.91
CA ARG A 198 13.66 -8.45 -15.34
C ARG A 198 14.85 -9.06 -16.08
N LYS A 199 14.75 -10.29 -16.58
CA LYS A 199 15.79 -10.92 -17.39
C LYS A 199 15.95 -10.22 -18.74
N GLN A 200 14.84 -9.95 -19.44
CA GLN A 200 14.85 -9.23 -20.72
C GLN A 200 15.48 -7.83 -20.57
N ARG A 201 15.06 -7.07 -19.54
CA ARG A 201 15.67 -5.78 -19.21
C ARG A 201 17.18 -5.89 -18.93
N LEU A 202 17.64 -6.97 -18.29
CA LEU A 202 19.07 -7.18 -18.05
C LEU A 202 19.84 -7.48 -19.34
N VAL A 203 19.21 -8.18 -20.30
CA VAL A 203 19.78 -8.47 -21.62
C VAL A 203 19.92 -7.18 -22.43
N GLU A 204 18.86 -6.37 -22.55
CA GLU A 204 18.92 -5.06 -23.23
C GLU A 204 20.01 -4.18 -22.64
N LYS A 205 20.05 -4.08 -21.30
CA LYS A 205 21.09 -3.31 -20.61
C LYS A 205 22.49 -3.85 -20.88
N TYR A 206 22.66 -5.16 -21.01
CA TYR A 206 23.94 -5.78 -21.35
C TYR A 206 24.37 -5.38 -22.76
N GLU A 207 23.45 -5.40 -23.72
CA GLU A 207 23.69 -4.98 -25.11
C GLU A 207 24.05 -3.51 -25.20
N GLU A 208 23.32 -2.62 -24.52
CA GLU A 208 23.64 -1.19 -24.41
C GLU A 208 25.06 -0.96 -23.84
N LEU A 209 25.43 -1.70 -22.79
CA LEU A 209 26.74 -1.59 -22.15
C LEU A 209 27.87 -2.17 -23.01
N LYS A 210 27.56 -3.22 -23.79
CA LYS A 210 28.49 -3.81 -24.76
C LYS A 210 28.73 -2.82 -25.91
N ALA A 211 27.67 -2.24 -26.46
CA ALA A 211 27.74 -1.24 -27.52
C ALA A 211 28.50 0.03 -27.07
N SER A 212 28.27 0.48 -25.84
CA SER A 212 28.98 1.65 -25.28
C SER A 212 30.40 1.35 -24.78
N GLY A 213 30.87 0.10 -24.85
CA GLY A 213 32.21 -0.32 -24.39
C GLY A 213 32.39 -0.31 -22.86
N LYS A 214 31.36 0.03 -22.08
CA LYS A 214 31.42 0.19 -20.61
C LYS A 214 31.15 -1.11 -19.84
N LEU A 215 30.93 -2.22 -20.56
CA LEU A 215 30.58 -3.52 -19.98
C LEU A 215 31.59 -4.01 -18.94
N LYS A 216 32.90 -4.00 -19.26
CA LYS A 216 33.95 -4.48 -18.35
C LYS A 216 33.93 -3.72 -17.01
N SER A 217 33.88 -2.39 -17.07
CA SER A 217 33.79 -1.54 -15.87
C SER A 217 32.52 -1.77 -15.07
N TYR A 218 31.37 -1.98 -15.73
CA TYR A 218 30.12 -2.29 -15.05
C TYR A 218 30.18 -3.64 -14.32
N VAL A 219 30.74 -4.67 -14.95
CA VAL A 219 30.93 -6.00 -14.35
C VAL A 219 31.89 -5.93 -13.18
N GLU A 220 33.01 -5.22 -13.31
CA GLU A 220 33.97 -5.02 -12.20
C GLU A 220 33.32 -4.31 -11.00
N LYS A 221 32.58 -3.21 -11.24
CA LYS A 221 31.83 -2.51 -10.19
C LYS A 221 30.78 -3.41 -9.54
N ARG A 222 30.12 -4.29 -10.30
CA ARG A 222 29.19 -5.28 -9.76
C ARG A 222 29.90 -6.35 -8.93
N ARG A 223 31.04 -6.87 -9.38
CA ARG A 223 31.88 -7.80 -8.63
C ARG A 223 32.33 -7.19 -7.30
N ARG A 224 32.86 -5.96 -7.31
CA ARG A 224 33.26 -5.24 -6.08
C ARG A 224 32.10 -5.05 -5.10
N LYS A 225 30.92 -4.69 -5.59
CA LYS A 225 29.71 -4.55 -4.74
C LYS A 225 29.21 -5.87 -4.17
N ASN A 226 29.29 -6.96 -4.93
CA ASN A 226 28.91 -8.28 -4.43
C ASN A 226 29.92 -8.77 -3.38
N ALA A 227 31.22 -8.69 -3.67
CA ALA A 227 32.27 -9.03 -2.71
C ALA A 227 32.14 -8.24 -1.41
N ALA A 228 31.87 -6.93 -1.47
CA ALA A 228 31.64 -6.12 -0.27
C ALA A 228 30.40 -6.55 0.54
N LYS A 229 29.35 -7.06 -0.12
CA LYS A 229 28.18 -7.62 0.57
C LYS A 229 28.50 -8.97 1.20
N ASP A 230 29.27 -9.80 0.52
CA ASP A 230 29.68 -11.10 1.03
C ASP A 230 30.58 -10.92 2.26
N HIS A 231 31.52 -9.95 2.20
CA HIS A 231 32.35 -9.54 3.33
C HIS A 231 31.58 -9.06 4.56
N ARG A 232 30.34 -8.57 4.43
CA ARG A 232 29.50 -8.19 5.57
C ARG A 232 29.22 -9.37 6.50
N PHE A 233 29.15 -10.58 5.96
CA PHE A 233 28.87 -11.81 6.69
C PHE A 233 30.13 -12.62 7.02
N VAL A 234 31.30 -12.14 6.60
CA VAL A 234 32.58 -12.76 6.96
C VAL A 234 32.99 -12.23 8.35
N PRO A 235 33.26 -13.11 9.33
CA PRO A 235 33.69 -12.68 10.65
C PRO A 235 35.01 -11.90 10.56
N TYR A 236 35.08 -10.78 11.30
CA TYR A 236 36.30 -9.99 11.38
C TYR A 236 37.41 -10.81 12.04
N ARG A 237 38.62 -10.78 11.46
CA ARG A 237 39.79 -11.42 12.05
C ARG A 237 40.05 -10.75 13.41
N ARG A 238 40.13 -11.53 14.50
CA ARG A 238 40.48 -11.00 15.82
C ARG A 238 41.90 -10.39 15.75
N PRO A 239 42.11 -9.14 16.21
CA PRO A 239 43.44 -8.58 16.33
C PRO A 239 44.14 -9.28 17.51
N GLY A 240 45.09 -10.18 17.24
CA GLY A 240 45.85 -10.85 18.31
C GLY A 240 46.59 -12.15 17.99
N THR A 241 46.60 -12.67 16.76
CA THR A 241 47.25 -13.96 16.46
C THR A 241 48.15 -13.93 15.22
N SER A 242 48.90 -12.86 15.00
CA SER A 242 49.83 -12.76 13.84
C SER A 242 51.24 -12.26 14.19
N GLU A 243 51.66 -12.30 15.46
CA GLU A 243 53.01 -11.90 15.89
C GLU A 243 53.96 -13.06 16.24
N GLN A 244 53.59 -14.31 15.93
CA GLN A 244 54.41 -15.49 16.29
C GLN A 244 54.70 -16.43 15.12
N GLN A 245 55.02 -15.91 13.93
CA GLN A 245 55.62 -16.72 12.86
C GLN A 245 56.55 -15.83 12.02
N ASN A 246 57.69 -15.47 12.60
CA ASN A 246 58.93 -15.08 11.91
C ASN A 246 60.04 -14.98 12.97
N GLN A 247 60.54 -16.14 13.40
CA GLN A 247 61.88 -16.35 13.95
C GLN A 247 62.43 -17.59 13.26
#